data_AF-A0A2V5ZD43-F1
#
_entry.id   AF-A0A2V5ZD43-F1
#
_cell.length_a   1.000
_cell.length_b   1.000
_cell.length_c   1.000
_cell.angle_alpha   90.00
_cell.angle_beta   90.00
_cell.angle_gamma   90.00
#
_symmetry.space_group_name_H-M   'P 1'
#
loop_
_entity.id
_entity.type
_entity.pdbx_description
1 polymer ?
#
loop_
_entity_poly.entity_id
_entity_poly.type
_entity_poly.pdbx_seq_one_letter_code
_entity_poly.pdbx_strand_id
1 'polypeptide(L)'
;MISKSAETTRSPLFEVTRVLARFHHDPMKTPTQFITAITQPATTSFLARPVILLLLSFSAGLASMQPCAATPFEWEYTGSLKTARFHHTATLLPDGRVLVVGGEQAHTPLASAELYDPATGTWSATGSLNTARDSHTATLLPSGKVLVAGGRETDPGPSLASAELYDPATGTWSATGSLNTARLYHTATLLPNGKVLVAGGGETDLYSASA
;
A
#
# COMPACT_ATOMS: atom_id res chain seq x y z
N MET A 1 -3.27 -68.91 13.19
CA MET A 1 -1.88 -69.07 12.70
C MET A 1 -1.43 -67.69 12.21
N ILE A 2 -0.40 -67.08 12.81
CA ILE A 2 1.00 -67.12 12.32
C ILE A 2 1.08 -66.43 10.95
N SER A 3 1.20 -65.10 10.90
CA SER A 3 2.46 -64.34 10.65
C SER A 3 2.81 -64.24 9.15
N LYS A 4 3.70 -63.36 8.65
CA LYS A 4 4.75 -62.53 9.29
C LYS A 4 5.04 -61.30 8.42
N SER A 5 5.73 -60.29 8.97
CA SER A 5 6.35 -59.24 8.14
C SER A 5 7.60 -59.77 7.41
N ALA A 6 7.91 -59.19 6.24
CA ALA A 6 9.17 -59.32 5.55
C ALA A 6 9.51 -57.99 4.83
N GLU A 7 10.49 -57.27 5.36
CA GLU A 7 11.09 -56.06 4.79
C GLU A 7 12.32 -56.46 3.92
N THR A 8 13.26 -55.54 3.65
CA THR A 8 14.48 -55.70 2.80
C THR A 8 14.17 -55.69 1.28
N THR A 9 14.95 -55.06 0.37
CA THR A 9 16.37 -54.64 0.45
C THR A 9 16.68 -53.33 -0.31
N ARG A 10 17.87 -52.79 -0.02
CA ARG A 10 18.49 -51.52 -0.42
C ARG A 10 18.69 -51.26 -1.93
N SER A 11 18.91 -49.97 -2.20
CA SER A 11 19.66 -49.27 -3.28
C SER A 11 21.03 -49.92 -3.66
N PRO A 12 21.82 -49.48 -4.70
CA PRO A 12 21.92 -48.09 -5.22
C PRO A 12 22.41 -47.76 -6.68
N LEU A 13 22.35 -46.45 -7.02
CA LEU A 13 23.30 -45.62 -7.84
C LEU A 13 23.51 -45.80 -9.39
N PHE A 14 24.04 -44.72 -10.00
CA PHE A 14 24.62 -44.53 -11.37
C PHE A 14 23.68 -44.61 -12.61
N GLU A 15 23.86 -43.88 -13.73
CA GLU A 15 24.42 -42.52 -13.99
C GLU A 15 24.14 -42.03 -15.45
N VAL A 16 24.12 -40.70 -15.68
CA VAL A 16 24.60 -39.92 -16.87
C VAL A 16 24.05 -40.16 -18.31
N THR A 17 24.08 -39.09 -19.13
CA THR A 17 23.88 -38.96 -20.63
C THR A 17 22.49 -38.39 -21.03
N ARG A 18 22.32 -37.11 -21.43
CA ARG A 18 22.69 -36.39 -22.69
C ARG A 18 21.85 -36.85 -23.93
N VAL A 19 21.41 -36.03 -24.91
CA VAL A 19 21.73 -34.64 -25.33
C VAL A 19 20.69 -34.01 -26.31
N LEU A 20 20.78 -32.68 -26.60
CA LEU A 20 20.12 -31.88 -27.69
C LEU A 20 18.58 -31.70 -27.63
N ALA A 21 17.94 -30.63 -28.15
CA ALA A 21 18.35 -29.35 -28.79
C ALA A 21 17.38 -28.21 -28.31
N ARG A 22 17.78 -26.95 -28.05
CA ARG A 22 17.98 -25.80 -29.00
C ARG A 22 16.87 -25.65 -30.06
N PHE A 23 16.25 -24.49 -30.31
CA PHE A 23 16.37 -23.09 -29.81
C PHE A 23 14.92 -22.52 -29.60
N HIS A 24 14.61 -21.33 -29.08
CA HIS A 24 15.34 -20.15 -28.53
C HIS A 24 14.44 -19.51 -27.41
N HIS A 25 14.41 -18.23 -26.97
CA HIS A 25 15.09 -16.98 -27.37
C HIS A 25 16.11 -16.53 -26.31
N ASP A 26 16.07 -15.29 -25.77
CA ASP A 26 17.06 -14.80 -24.78
C ASP A 26 16.47 -13.87 -23.67
N PRO A 27 16.77 -14.10 -22.37
CA PRO A 27 16.47 -13.19 -21.27
C PRO A 27 17.71 -12.40 -20.78
N MET A 28 17.60 -11.06 -20.70
CA MET A 28 18.71 -10.19 -20.26
C MET A 28 19.09 -10.37 -18.77
N LYS A 29 20.37 -10.12 -18.45
CA LYS A 29 20.97 -10.38 -17.13
C LYS A 29 21.10 -9.15 -16.23
N THR A 30 21.20 -9.46 -14.93
CA THR A 30 21.49 -8.59 -13.78
C THR A 30 22.83 -7.83 -13.85
N PRO A 31 22.93 -6.63 -13.24
CA PRO A 31 24.17 -6.13 -12.69
C PRO A 31 24.44 -6.71 -11.27
N THR A 32 25.71 -6.94 -10.94
CA THR A 32 26.15 -7.50 -9.65
C THR A 32 26.88 -6.44 -8.82
N GLN A 33 26.68 -6.43 -7.50
CA GLN A 33 27.65 -5.84 -6.57
C GLN A 33 27.93 -6.80 -5.40
N PHE A 34 29.21 -6.96 -5.07
CA PHE A 34 29.70 -7.62 -3.86
C PHE A 34 30.83 -6.76 -3.28
N ILE A 35 30.87 -6.61 -1.96
CA ILE A 35 31.86 -5.81 -1.23
C ILE A 35 32.96 -6.73 -0.73
N THR A 36 34.23 -6.37 -1.00
CA THR A 36 35.41 -7.03 -0.41
C THR A 36 36.37 -5.97 0.11
N ALA A 37 36.62 -5.95 1.41
CA ALA A 37 37.69 -5.17 2.03
C ALA A 37 39.03 -5.95 1.94
N ILE A 38 40.16 -5.24 1.85
CA ILE A 38 41.49 -5.85 1.74
C ILE A 38 42.46 -5.19 2.74
N THR A 39 43.22 -6.01 3.44
CA THR A 39 44.19 -5.62 4.48
C THR A 39 45.60 -5.41 3.92
N GLN A 40 46.40 -4.54 4.54
CA GLN A 40 47.86 -4.40 4.33
C GLN A 40 48.65 -5.49 5.12
N PRO A 41 50.01 -5.56 5.13
CA PRO A 41 51.05 -4.77 4.43
C PRO A 41 52.22 -5.58 3.80
N ALA A 42 53.15 -4.92 3.06
CA ALA A 42 54.62 -5.13 3.15
C ALA A 42 55.44 -4.19 2.23
N THR A 43 56.66 -3.86 2.66
CA THR A 43 57.66 -2.89 2.16
C THR A 43 58.40 -3.20 0.85
N THR A 44 58.66 -2.19 0.00
CA THR A 44 59.92 -1.83 -0.76
C THR A 44 59.62 -0.78 -1.86
N SER A 45 60.55 -0.04 -2.50
CA SER A 45 61.75 0.70 -2.00
C SER A 45 62.37 1.66 -3.05
N PHE A 46 62.60 2.93 -2.67
CA PHE A 46 63.56 3.93 -3.20
C PHE A 46 63.65 4.36 -4.71
N LEU A 47 63.48 5.70 -4.89
CA LEU A 47 64.15 6.65 -5.81
C LEU A 47 63.73 6.90 -7.29
N ALA A 48 63.57 8.21 -7.59
CA ALA A 48 63.78 8.93 -8.88
C ALA A 48 62.83 8.61 -10.07
N ARG A 49 62.55 9.51 -11.03
CA ARG A 49 62.70 11.00 -11.18
C ARG A 49 61.61 11.48 -12.20
N PRO A 50 61.28 12.79 -12.30
CA PRO A 50 60.15 13.27 -13.11
C PRO A 50 60.53 13.66 -14.57
N VAL A 51 59.54 14.22 -15.28
CA VAL A 51 59.54 14.83 -16.63
C VAL A 51 59.16 13.90 -17.80
N ILE A 52 57.97 14.13 -18.35
CA ILE A 52 57.74 14.41 -19.78
C ILE A 52 56.63 15.48 -19.84
N LEU A 53 56.78 16.44 -20.77
CA LEU A 53 55.84 17.54 -21.01
C LEU A 53 55.40 17.46 -22.47
N LEU A 54 54.09 17.45 -22.74
CA LEU A 54 53.58 17.77 -24.07
C LEU A 54 52.22 18.46 -23.96
N LEU A 55 52.05 19.53 -24.75
CA LEU A 55 50.80 20.27 -24.83
C LEU A 55 49.88 19.63 -25.87
N LEU A 56 48.56 19.78 -25.69
CA LEU A 56 47.69 20.34 -26.73
C LEU A 56 46.32 20.71 -26.16
N SER A 57 45.92 21.95 -26.36
CA SER A 57 44.61 22.45 -25.97
C SER A 57 43.58 22.16 -27.07
N PHE A 58 42.55 21.37 -26.74
CA PHE A 58 41.25 21.51 -27.40
C PHE A 58 40.15 21.22 -26.38
N SER A 59 39.80 22.24 -25.59
CA SER A 59 38.63 22.21 -24.71
C SER A 59 37.37 22.29 -25.55
N ALA A 60 37.03 21.19 -26.21
CA ALA A 60 35.68 20.93 -26.68
C ALA A 60 34.79 20.85 -25.44
N GLY A 61 34.26 22.00 -25.05
CA GLY A 61 33.28 22.11 -23.97
C GLY A 61 32.03 21.38 -24.40
N LEU A 62 31.96 20.09 -24.07
CA LEU A 62 30.69 19.37 -23.98
C LEU A 62 29.89 20.04 -22.87
N ALA A 63 29.20 21.11 -23.24
CA ALA A 63 28.04 21.57 -22.52
C ALA A 63 27.04 20.43 -22.58
N SER A 64 27.09 19.56 -21.58
CA SER A 64 25.99 18.66 -21.26
C SER A 64 24.80 19.55 -20.94
N MET A 65 24.04 19.91 -21.97
CA MET A 65 22.68 20.38 -21.82
C MET A 65 21.90 19.22 -21.23
N GLN A 66 21.95 19.13 -19.89
CA GLN A 66 21.06 18.31 -19.10
C GLN A 66 19.66 18.71 -19.58
N PRO A 67 18.91 17.83 -20.26
CA PRO A 67 17.56 18.18 -20.66
C PRO A 67 16.81 18.52 -19.38
N CYS A 68 15.99 19.57 -19.41
CA CYS A 68 15.10 19.90 -18.30
C CYS A 68 13.91 18.93 -18.28
N ALA A 69 14.22 17.64 -18.24
CA ALA A 69 13.29 16.58 -17.96
C ALA A 69 12.95 16.69 -16.47
N ALA A 70 11.74 17.18 -16.18
CA ALA A 70 11.12 16.89 -14.90
C ALA A 70 11.18 15.37 -14.69
N THR A 71 11.58 14.93 -13.50
CA THR A 71 11.63 13.50 -13.17
C THR A 71 10.27 12.89 -13.48
N PRO A 72 10.21 11.78 -14.25
CA PRO A 72 8.93 11.13 -14.54
C PRO A 72 8.24 10.77 -13.23
N PHE A 73 6.91 10.80 -13.23
CA PHE A 73 6.15 10.31 -12.08
C PHE A 73 6.32 8.78 -11.99
N GLU A 74 6.98 8.34 -10.92
CA GLU A 74 7.21 6.93 -10.61
C GLU A 74 6.30 6.50 -9.45
N TRP A 75 5.77 5.27 -9.52
CA TRP A 75 4.98 4.67 -8.45
C TRP A 75 5.90 3.98 -7.44
N GLU A 76 5.85 4.41 -6.19
CA GLU A 76 6.53 3.73 -5.08
C GLU A 76 5.57 2.80 -4.32
N TYR A 77 6.05 1.61 -3.90
CA TYR A 77 5.29 0.69 -3.07
C TYR A 77 5.57 0.96 -1.58
N THR A 78 4.62 1.61 -0.91
CA THR A 78 4.73 2.06 0.49
C THR A 78 4.16 1.06 1.52
N GLY A 79 4.18 -0.23 1.17
CA GLY A 79 3.58 -1.29 1.98
C GLY A 79 2.09 -1.54 1.69
N SER A 80 1.44 -2.34 2.53
CA SER A 80 0.04 -2.74 2.39
C SER A 80 -0.74 -2.55 3.69
N LEU A 81 -2.05 -2.30 3.57
CA LEU A 81 -3.03 -2.43 4.64
C LEU A 81 -2.97 -3.83 5.27
N LYS A 82 -3.22 -3.92 6.59
CA LYS A 82 -3.26 -5.19 7.33
C LYS A 82 -4.56 -5.94 7.08
N THR A 83 -5.65 -5.23 6.84
CA THR A 83 -6.91 -5.82 6.38
C THR A 83 -7.15 -5.41 4.92
N ALA A 84 -7.13 -6.40 4.02
CA ALA A 84 -7.50 -6.20 2.62
C ALA A 84 -8.99 -5.85 2.50
N ARG A 85 -9.30 -4.75 1.82
CA ARG A 85 -10.61 -4.09 1.86
C ARG A 85 -10.93 -3.33 0.56
N PHE A 86 -12.18 -3.36 0.11
CA PHE A 86 -12.69 -2.48 -0.95
C PHE A 86 -13.93 -1.72 -0.45
N HIS A 87 -14.46 -0.76 -1.22
CA HIS A 87 -15.51 0.18 -0.78
C HIS A 87 -15.18 0.92 0.53
N HIS A 88 -13.90 1.04 0.86
CA HIS A 88 -13.37 1.80 1.99
C HIS A 88 -13.19 3.28 1.61
N THR A 89 -13.00 4.14 2.61
CA THR A 89 -12.63 5.55 2.40
C THR A 89 -11.21 5.82 2.86
N ALA A 90 -10.50 6.71 2.17
CA ALA A 90 -9.18 7.21 2.57
C ALA A 90 -9.24 8.75 2.78
N THR A 91 -8.74 9.25 3.90
CA THR A 91 -8.80 10.67 4.26
C THR A 91 -7.43 11.15 4.76
N LEU A 92 -6.85 12.15 4.09
CA LEU A 92 -5.67 12.85 4.57
C LEU A 92 -6.02 13.65 5.83
N LEU A 93 -5.24 13.49 6.89
CA LEU A 93 -5.42 14.15 8.17
C LEU A 93 -4.55 15.43 8.28
N PRO A 94 -4.86 16.35 9.22
CA PRO A 94 -4.09 17.59 9.40
C PRO A 94 -2.62 17.39 9.83
N ASP A 95 -2.27 16.19 10.30
CA ASP A 95 -0.90 15.79 10.68
C ASP A 95 -0.12 15.12 9.53
N GLY A 96 -0.72 15.03 8.33
CA GLY A 96 -0.12 14.40 7.14
C GLY A 96 -0.33 12.90 7.02
N ARG A 97 -0.87 12.21 8.04
CA ARG A 97 -1.20 10.78 7.96
C ARG A 97 -2.46 10.55 7.14
N VAL A 98 -2.61 9.35 6.57
CA VAL A 98 -3.84 8.97 5.83
C VAL A 98 -4.63 7.95 6.64
N LEU A 99 -5.84 8.32 7.03
CA LEU A 99 -6.81 7.44 7.68
C LEU A 99 -7.57 6.64 6.63
N VAL A 100 -7.49 5.32 6.69
CA VAL A 100 -8.31 4.39 5.90
C VAL A 100 -9.34 3.74 6.82
N VAL A 101 -10.62 3.80 6.43
CA VAL A 101 -11.76 3.40 7.29
C VAL A 101 -12.67 2.42 6.58
N GLY A 102 -13.07 1.37 7.29
CA GLY A 102 -14.17 0.49 6.90
C GLY A 102 -13.95 -0.16 5.54
N GLY A 103 -15.00 -0.14 4.71
CA GLY A 103 -15.06 -0.97 3.52
C GLY A 103 -15.44 -2.40 3.89
N GLU A 104 -15.31 -3.32 2.94
CA GLU A 104 -15.66 -4.73 3.12
C GLU A 104 -14.54 -5.67 2.68
N GLN A 105 -14.51 -6.84 3.31
CA GLN A 105 -13.70 -7.99 2.93
C GLN A 105 -14.65 -9.18 2.72
N ALA A 106 -14.74 -9.68 1.48
CA ALA A 106 -15.59 -10.84 1.12
C ALA A 106 -17.03 -10.75 1.69
N HIS A 107 -17.77 -9.68 1.33
CA HIS A 107 -19.14 -9.40 1.78
C HIS A 107 -19.32 -9.21 3.31
N THR A 108 -18.21 -9.01 4.03
CA THR A 108 -18.21 -8.62 5.45
C THR A 108 -17.74 -7.17 5.57
N PRO A 109 -18.65 -6.21 5.83
CA PRO A 109 -18.28 -4.83 6.16
C PRO A 109 -17.40 -4.77 7.42
N LEU A 110 -16.49 -3.81 7.45
CA LEU A 110 -15.44 -3.70 8.45
C LEU A 110 -15.70 -2.51 9.38
N ALA A 111 -15.47 -2.70 10.68
CA ALA A 111 -15.36 -1.60 11.64
C ALA A 111 -13.91 -1.07 11.76
N SER A 112 -12.91 -1.82 11.29
CA SER A 112 -11.50 -1.50 11.50
C SER A 112 -11.06 -0.28 10.69
N ALA A 113 -10.20 0.55 11.30
CA ALA A 113 -9.53 1.66 10.65
C ALA A 113 -8.00 1.55 10.84
N GLU A 114 -7.28 2.03 9.83
CA GLU A 114 -5.82 1.99 9.77
C GLU A 114 -5.27 3.37 9.40
N LEU A 115 -4.09 3.71 9.92
CA LEU A 115 -3.37 4.94 9.64
C LEU A 115 -2.08 4.60 8.90
N TYR A 116 -1.92 5.17 7.70
CA TYR A 116 -0.64 5.24 7.00
C TYR A 116 0.13 6.49 7.44
N ASP A 117 1.40 6.31 7.80
CA ASP A 117 2.34 7.38 8.08
C ASP A 117 3.33 7.54 6.91
N PRO A 118 3.24 8.62 6.10
CA PRO A 118 4.15 8.86 4.98
C PRO A 118 5.59 9.15 5.39
N ALA A 119 5.86 9.59 6.62
CA ALA A 119 7.21 9.90 7.08
C ALA A 119 8.02 8.64 7.42
N THR A 120 7.35 7.52 7.71
CA THR A 120 7.98 6.23 7.98
C THR A 120 7.62 5.12 6.98
N GLY A 121 6.64 5.34 6.10
CA GLY A 121 6.18 4.32 5.14
C GLY A 121 5.50 3.12 5.81
N THR A 122 4.75 3.35 6.91
CA THR A 122 4.21 2.27 7.75
C THR A 122 2.71 2.38 7.97
N TRP A 123 2.07 1.22 8.18
CA TRP A 123 0.65 1.10 8.49
C TRP A 123 0.44 0.69 9.96
N SER A 124 -0.39 1.45 10.66
CA SER A 124 -0.76 1.24 12.07
C SER A 124 -2.28 1.07 12.20
N ALA A 125 -2.74 0.34 13.22
CA ALA A 125 -4.17 0.26 13.52
C ALA A 125 -4.56 1.41 14.45
N THR A 126 -5.77 1.95 14.29
CA THR A 126 -6.35 2.94 15.21
C THR A 126 -7.66 2.41 15.81
N GLY A 127 -8.43 3.24 16.53
CA GLY A 127 -9.75 2.86 17.01
C GLY A 127 -10.66 2.41 15.86
N SER A 128 -11.58 1.49 16.17
CA SER A 128 -12.59 1.00 15.22
C SER A 128 -13.90 1.76 15.37
N LEU A 129 -14.67 1.83 14.29
CA LEU A 129 -16.05 2.31 14.26
C LEU A 129 -16.92 1.56 15.27
N ASN A 130 -17.99 2.20 15.73
CA ASN A 130 -19.03 1.57 16.55
C ASN A 130 -19.96 0.69 15.69
N THR A 131 -20.17 1.05 14.42
CA THR A 131 -20.94 0.27 13.43
C THR A 131 -20.03 -0.03 12.23
N ALA A 132 -19.87 -1.31 11.90
CA ALA A 132 -19.12 -1.74 10.72
C ALA A 132 -19.78 -1.20 9.45
N ARG A 133 -18.99 -0.77 8.46
CA ARG A 133 -19.55 -0.20 7.23
C ARG A 133 -18.62 -0.20 6.03
N ASP A 134 -19.19 -0.54 4.88
CA ASP A 134 -18.66 -0.24 3.55
C ASP A 134 -19.54 0.79 2.84
N SER A 135 -19.05 1.30 1.70
CA SER A 135 -19.82 2.17 0.78
C SER A 135 -20.36 3.45 1.42
N HIS A 136 -19.72 3.85 2.53
CA HIS A 136 -19.93 5.09 3.28
C HIS A 136 -19.10 6.23 2.70
N THR A 137 -19.32 7.45 3.19
CA THR A 137 -18.43 8.58 2.93
C THR A 137 -17.61 8.95 4.16
N ALA A 138 -16.44 9.55 3.93
CA ALA A 138 -15.62 10.17 4.96
C ALA A 138 -15.32 11.62 4.55
N THR A 139 -15.28 12.55 5.50
CA THR A 139 -15.01 13.97 5.25
C THR A 139 -14.27 14.58 6.42
N LEU A 140 -13.05 15.08 6.18
CA LEU A 140 -12.32 15.89 7.15
C LEU A 140 -13.10 17.20 7.39
N LEU A 141 -13.36 17.51 8.65
CA LEU A 141 -14.04 18.73 9.08
C LEU A 141 -13.03 19.83 9.46
N PRO A 142 -13.42 21.13 9.48
CA PRO A 142 -12.58 22.22 9.96
C PRO A 142 -12.10 22.09 11.42
N SER A 143 -12.71 21.20 12.21
CA SER A 143 -12.28 20.84 13.57
C SER A 143 -11.15 19.81 13.62
N GLY A 144 -10.63 19.36 12.48
CA GLY A 144 -9.63 18.30 12.36
C GLY A 144 -10.18 16.87 12.55
N LYS A 145 -11.46 16.71 12.92
CA LYS A 145 -12.13 15.41 13.05
C LYS A 145 -12.62 14.93 11.69
N VAL A 146 -12.72 13.60 11.50
CA VAL A 146 -13.30 13.02 10.27
C VAL A 146 -14.72 12.56 10.56
N LEU A 147 -15.68 13.11 9.82
CA LEU A 147 -17.06 12.62 9.79
C LEU A 147 -17.15 11.44 8.84
N VAL A 148 -17.68 10.32 9.30
CA VAL A 148 -18.05 9.17 8.49
C VAL A 148 -19.56 9.00 8.51
N ALA A 149 -20.20 8.83 7.35
CA ALA A 149 -21.66 8.81 7.24
C ALA A 149 -22.18 7.71 6.29
N GLY A 150 -23.31 7.11 6.67
CA GLY A 150 -24.04 6.12 5.87
C GLY A 150 -23.26 4.84 5.59
N GLY A 151 -23.46 4.24 4.43
CA GLY A 151 -22.99 2.89 4.09
C GLY A 151 -24.03 1.82 4.40
N ARG A 152 -23.60 0.58 4.68
CA ARG A 152 -24.41 -0.56 5.14
C ARG A 152 -23.61 -1.39 6.15
N GLU A 153 -24.27 -2.09 7.07
CA GLU A 153 -23.58 -2.92 8.09
C GLU A 153 -23.38 -4.39 7.66
N THR A 154 -24.20 -4.89 6.73
CA THR A 154 -24.09 -6.25 6.17
C THR A 154 -24.25 -6.24 4.66
N ASP A 155 -23.71 -7.26 3.96
CA ASP A 155 -23.98 -7.50 2.54
C ASP A 155 -24.60 -8.91 2.33
N PRO A 156 -25.88 -9.01 1.91
CA PRO A 156 -26.84 -7.92 1.75
C PRO A 156 -27.27 -7.32 3.11
N GLY A 157 -27.75 -6.09 3.10
CA GLY A 157 -28.15 -5.37 4.31
C GLY A 157 -28.90 -4.08 4.02
N PRO A 158 -29.64 -3.55 5.02
CA PRO A 158 -30.23 -2.23 4.93
C PRO A 158 -29.16 -1.15 4.87
N SER A 159 -29.48 -0.02 4.25
CA SER A 159 -28.63 1.17 4.32
C SER A 159 -28.56 1.73 5.74
N LEU A 160 -27.46 2.41 6.06
CA LEU A 160 -27.29 3.15 7.31
C LEU A 160 -27.65 4.62 7.11
N ALA A 161 -28.36 5.19 8.10
CA ALA A 161 -28.45 6.63 8.29
C ALA A 161 -27.45 7.16 9.35
N SER A 162 -26.83 6.26 10.13
CA SER A 162 -25.93 6.63 11.22
C SER A 162 -24.62 7.26 10.72
N ALA A 163 -24.07 8.17 11.52
CA ALA A 163 -22.79 8.80 11.29
C ALA A 163 -21.93 8.85 12.57
N GLU A 164 -20.62 8.87 12.39
CA GLU A 164 -19.62 8.81 13.45
C GLU A 164 -18.50 9.84 13.21
N LEU A 165 -17.91 10.34 14.29
CA LEU A 165 -16.75 11.25 14.28
C LEU A 165 -15.52 10.54 14.82
N TYR A 166 -14.47 10.46 13.99
CA TYR A 166 -13.12 10.09 14.42
C TYR A 166 -12.36 11.30 14.94
N ASP A 167 -11.63 11.11 16.02
CA ASP A 167 -10.73 12.10 16.61
C ASP A 167 -9.25 11.69 16.44
N PRO A 168 -8.49 12.30 15.50
CA PRO A 168 -7.08 11.98 15.29
C PRO A 168 -6.17 12.19 16.51
N ALA A 169 -6.57 13.04 17.47
CA ALA A 169 -5.77 13.33 18.65
C ALA A 169 -5.80 12.20 19.71
N THR A 170 -6.85 11.37 19.70
CA THR A 170 -7.06 10.27 20.65
C THR A 170 -7.15 8.90 19.97
N GLY A 171 -7.37 8.87 18.66
CA GLY A 171 -7.66 7.65 17.90
C GLY A 171 -9.06 7.08 18.15
N THR A 172 -9.98 7.84 18.76
CA THR A 172 -11.30 7.33 19.20
C THR A 172 -12.42 7.74 18.24
N TRP A 173 -13.47 6.89 18.19
CA TRP A 173 -14.71 7.16 17.46
C TRP A 173 -15.84 7.54 18.42
N SER A 174 -16.81 8.31 17.91
CA SER A 174 -17.99 8.74 18.66
C SER A 174 -19.20 8.87 17.73
N ALA A 175 -20.39 8.44 18.16
CA ALA A 175 -21.62 8.62 17.39
C ALA A 175 -21.99 10.11 17.29
N THR A 176 -22.60 10.52 16.18
CA THR A 176 -23.07 11.90 15.96
C THR A 176 -24.45 11.94 15.29
N GLY A 177 -24.90 13.11 14.83
CA GLY A 177 -26.19 13.27 14.16
C GLY A 177 -26.28 12.49 12.84
N SER A 178 -27.40 11.81 12.64
CA SER A 178 -27.68 10.96 11.47
C SER A 178 -28.08 11.75 10.21
N LEU A 179 -28.04 11.06 9.07
CA LEU A 179 -28.70 11.46 7.83
C LEU A 179 -30.24 11.39 7.98
N ASN A 180 -30.98 12.20 7.22
CA ASN A 180 -32.46 12.15 7.17
C ASN A 180 -33.03 10.97 6.36
N THR A 181 -32.18 10.23 5.65
CA THR A 181 -32.50 9.05 4.83
C THR A 181 -31.28 8.13 4.86
N ALA A 182 -31.46 6.82 4.85
CA ALA A 182 -30.33 5.91 4.86
C ALA A 182 -29.71 5.82 3.45
N ARG A 183 -28.37 5.85 3.33
CA ARG A 183 -27.70 5.94 2.02
C ARG A 183 -26.35 5.25 1.98
N LEU A 184 -26.10 4.48 0.93
CA LEU A 184 -24.77 4.03 0.50
C LEU A 184 -24.44 4.50 -0.93
N TYR A 185 -23.16 4.44 -1.33
CA TYR A 185 -22.65 4.97 -2.61
C TYR A 185 -22.99 6.45 -2.87
N HIS A 186 -23.24 7.23 -1.82
CA HIS A 186 -23.45 8.68 -1.90
C HIS A 186 -22.10 9.42 -1.96
N THR A 187 -22.13 10.70 -2.32
CA THR A 187 -20.97 11.60 -2.15
C THR A 187 -21.20 12.55 -0.99
N ALA A 188 -20.10 13.01 -0.39
CA ALA A 188 -20.09 14.01 0.68
C ALA A 188 -19.05 15.08 0.37
N THR A 189 -19.43 16.35 0.50
CA THR A 189 -18.57 17.50 0.18
C THR A 189 -18.60 18.50 1.31
N LEU A 190 -17.45 18.82 1.88
CA LEU A 190 -17.33 19.92 2.84
C LEU A 190 -17.57 21.26 2.13
N LEU A 191 -18.49 22.06 2.66
CA LEU A 191 -18.75 23.42 2.20
C LEU A 191 -17.92 24.45 2.99
N PRO A 192 -17.60 25.63 2.43
CA PRO A 192 -16.82 26.67 3.12
C PRO A 192 -17.42 27.19 4.45
N ASN A 193 -18.70 26.92 4.72
CA ASN A 193 -19.37 27.25 5.98
C ASN A 193 -19.30 26.14 7.04
N GLY A 194 -18.47 25.11 6.83
CA GLY A 194 -18.27 23.99 7.76
C GLY A 194 -19.34 22.91 7.73
N LYS A 195 -20.40 23.05 6.91
CA LYS A 195 -21.41 22.00 6.70
C LYS A 195 -20.93 20.98 5.68
N VAL A 196 -21.39 19.73 5.80
CA VAL A 196 -21.19 18.70 4.77
C VAL A 196 -22.46 18.57 3.94
N LEU A 197 -22.34 18.70 2.62
CA LEU A 197 -23.40 18.40 1.66
C LEU A 197 -23.30 16.93 1.26
N VAL A 198 -24.35 16.14 1.54
CA VAL A 198 -24.49 14.76 1.08
C VAL A 198 -25.39 14.73 -0.15
N ALA A 199 -25.00 14.01 -1.20
CA ALA A 199 -25.71 13.95 -2.47
C ALA A 199 -25.72 12.53 -3.08
N GLY A 200 -26.81 12.21 -3.79
CA GLY A 200 -26.98 10.93 -4.49
C GLY A 200 -27.07 9.73 -3.55
N GLY A 201 -26.41 8.65 -3.93
CA GLY A 201 -26.49 7.34 -3.28
C GLY A 201 -27.80 6.60 -3.53
N GLY A 202 -27.77 5.30 -3.25
CA GLY A 202 -28.94 4.44 -3.18
C GLY A 202 -29.37 4.18 -1.75
N GLU A 203 -30.60 3.72 -1.58
CA GLU A 203 -31.13 3.12 -0.36
C GLU A 203 -31.47 1.66 -0.68
N THR A 204 -30.95 0.72 0.11
CA THR A 204 -31.35 -0.69 0.09
C THR A 204 -32.29 -0.93 1.26
N ASP A 205 -33.54 -1.30 0.94
CA ASP A 205 -34.49 -1.85 1.88
C ASP A 205 -34.70 -3.33 1.58
N LEU A 206 -34.34 -4.22 2.52
CA LEU A 206 -34.64 -5.66 2.40
C LEU A 206 -36.13 -5.99 2.63
N TYR A 207 -36.98 -4.97 2.74
CA TYR A 207 -38.42 -5.07 2.96
C TYR A 207 -39.28 -4.28 1.96
N SER A 208 -38.70 -3.64 0.93
CA SER A 208 -39.46 -2.89 -0.10
C SER A 208 -40.13 -3.83 -1.13
N ALA A 209 -40.90 -4.80 -0.63
CA ALA A 209 -41.53 -5.87 -1.41
C ALA A 209 -43.02 -6.09 -1.05
N SER A 210 -43.73 -5.02 -0.65
CA SER A 210 -45.20 -4.97 -0.73
C SER A 210 -45.77 -3.53 -0.64
N ALA A 211 -46.35 -3.06 -1.75
CA ALA A 211 -47.33 -1.98 -1.85
C ALA A 211 -48.09 -2.13 -3.18
#